data_AF-A0AAW4ZY73-F1
#
_entry.id   AF-A0AAW4ZY73-F1
#
_cell.length_a   1.000
_cell.length_b   1.000
_cell.length_c   1.000
_cell.angle_alpha   90.00
_cell.angle_beta   90.00
_cell.angle_gamma   90.00
#
_symmetry.space_group_name_H-M   'P 1'
#
loop_
_entity.id
_entity.type
_entity.pdbx_description
1 polymer ?
#
loop_
_entity_poly.entity_id
_entity_poly.type
_entity_poly.pdbx_seq_one_letter_code
_entity_poly.pdbx_strand_id
1 'polypeptide(L)'
;MTNTKYDSKAEADFHSNHPELISCHNFYPSVFFDDWNEMFKAKSDFYDRSTQTYIELKSHQLNTKETRTIALEKWEAQQPYITKHNKTLKMCENQWGHSLYKQAIVQHTLAKQKIRMVVLFKDGTKITTRSKNLMKLNGLTWFMESDYFK
;
A
#
# COMPACT_ATOMS: atom_id res chain seq x y z
N MET A 1 -19.50 17.25 4.01
CA MET A 1 -19.84 15.81 3.93
C MET A 1 -18.60 15.09 3.45
N THR A 2 -17.97 14.29 4.31
CA THR A 2 -16.80 13.48 3.94
C THR A 2 -17.27 12.35 3.02
N ASN A 3 -16.77 12.34 1.78
CA ASN A 3 -17.10 11.35 0.78
C ASN A 3 -16.64 9.97 1.30
N THR A 4 -17.56 9.13 1.77
CA THR A 4 -17.32 7.83 2.44
C THR A 4 -16.77 6.74 1.51
N LYS A 5 -16.39 7.11 0.28
CA LYS A 5 -15.96 6.18 -0.78
C LYS A 5 -14.45 5.96 -0.83
N TYR A 6 -13.63 6.79 -0.19
CA TYR A 6 -12.16 6.69 -0.30
C TYR A 6 -11.52 6.75 1.08
N ASP A 7 -10.44 5.99 1.26
CA ASP A 7 -9.68 5.96 2.52
C ASP A 7 -8.75 7.18 2.64
N SER A 8 -8.49 7.88 1.52
CA SER A 8 -7.71 9.11 1.51
C SER A 8 -8.15 10.14 0.44
N LYS A 9 -7.77 11.40 0.65
CA LYS A 9 -7.90 12.45 -0.38
C LYS A 9 -7.11 12.10 -1.65
N ALA A 10 -5.96 11.44 -1.49
CA ALA A 10 -5.12 11.05 -2.62
C ALA A 10 -5.82 10.05 -3.53
N GLU A 11 -6.53 9.07 -2.96
CA GLU A 11 -7.38 8.13 -3.71
C GLU A 11 -8.56 8.84 -4.39
N ALA A 12 -9.21 9.78 -3.71
CA ALA A 12 -10.32 10.54 -4.28
C ALA A 12 -9.88 11.36 -5.50
N ASP A 13 -8.76 12.08 -5.38
CA ASP A 13 -8.18 12.88 -6.45
C ASP A 13 -7.73 11.97 -7.61
N PHE A 14 -7.07 10.84 -7.31
CA PHE A 14 -6.64 9.86 -8.31
C PHE A 14 -7.82 9.29 -9.10
N HIS A 15 -8.88 8.85 -8.42
CA HIS A 15 -10.05 8.28 -9.09
C HIS A 15 -10.83 9.33 -9.90
N SER A 16 -10.77 10.61 -9.53
CA SER A 16 -11.36 11.67 -10.36
C SER A 16 -10.68 11.81 -11.73
N ASN A 17 -9.40 11.44 -11.84
CA ASN A 17 -8.65 11.43 -13.10
C ASN A 17 -8.78 10.12 -13.88
N HIS A 18 -9.10 9.01 -13.20
CA HIS A 18 -9.24 7.66 -13.79
C HIS A 18 -10.60 7.04 -13.45
N PRO A 19 -11.73 7.67 -13.87
CA PRO A 19 -13.08 7.29 -13.44
C PRO A 19 -13.52 5.89 -13.90
N GLU A 20 -12.80 5.27 -14.82
CA GLU A 20 -13.02 3.90 -15.30
C GLU A 20 -12.58 2.83 -14.28
N LEU A 21 -11.76 3.18 -13.30
CA LEU A 21 -11.32 2.27 -12.25
C LEU A 21 -12.45 1.94 -11.28
N ILE A 22 -12.46 0.70 -10.76
CA ILE A 22 -13.39 0.32 -9.70
C ILE A 22 -12.73 0.55 -8.35
N SER A 23 -13.34 1.40 -7.51
CA SER A 23 -12.95 1.53 -6.10
C SER A 23 -13.20 0.21 -5.35
N CYS A 24 -12.17 -0.32 -4.69
CA CYS A 24 -12.25 -1.58 -3.97
C CYS A 24 -12.55 -1.33 -2.48
N HIS A 25 -13.52 -2.07 -1.95
CA HIS A 25 -13.94 -1.96 -0.54
C HIS A 25 -13.85 -3.28 0.23
N ASN A 26 -13.77 -4.40 -0.50
CA ASN A 26 -13.74 -5.74 0.07
C ASN A 26 -12.29 -6.24 0.18
N PHE A 27 -12.02 -7.02 1.22
CA PHE A 27 -10.79 -7.79 1.31
C PHE A 27 -10.67 -8.79 0.16
N TYR A 28 -9.44 -9.11 -0.20
CA TYR A 28 -9.18 -10.23 -1.09
C TYR A 28 -9.78 -11.52 -0.49
N PRO A 29 -10.19 -12.50 -1.33
CA PRO A 29 -10.60 -13.83 -0.89
C PRO A 29 -9.39 -14.68 -0.47
N SER A 30 -8.38 -14.05 0.14
CA SER A 30 -7.11 -14.62 0.51
C SER A 30 -6.73 -14.21 1.92
N VAL A 31 -5.99 -15.10 2.57
CA VAL A 31 -5.32 -14.83 3.83
C VAL A 31 -3.83 -14.74 3.55
N PHE A 32 -3.17 -13.79 4.20
CA PHE A 32 -1.75 -13.54 4.05
C PHE A 32 -1.03 -13.80 5.37
N PHE A 33 0.24 -14.17 5.28
CA PHE A 33 1.11 -14.41 6.42
C PHE A 33 2.38 -13.60 6.23
N ASP A 34 2.83 -12.89 7.26
CA ASP A 34 4.15 -12.24 7.23
C ASP A 34 5.27 -13.23 7.56
N ASP A 35 6.52 -12.75 7.59
CA ASP A 35 7.69 -13.59 7.83
C ASP A 35 7.72 -14.24 9.23
N TRP A 36 6.89 -13.77 10.16
CA TRP A 36 6.71 -14.37 11.49
C TRP A 36 5.48 -15.27 11.57
N ASN A 37 4.89 -15.58 10.41
CA ASN A 37 3.67 -16.38 10.27
C ASN A 37 2.44 -15.71 10.93
N GLU A 38 2.47 -14.38 11.12
CA GLU A 38 1.32 -13.63 11.61
C GLU A 38 0.31 -13.42 10.49
N MET A 39 -0.94 -13.81 10.78
CA MET A 39 -2.02 -13.74 9.81
C MET A 39 -2.52 -12.31 9.63
N PHE A 40 -2.75 -11.89 8.38
CA PHE A 40 -3.39 -10.62 8.07
C PHE A 40 -4.31 -10.70 6.83
N LYS A 41 -5.18 -9.68 6.70
CA LYS A 41 -6.01 -9.44 5.52
C LYS A 41 -5.56 -8.17 4.81
N ALA A 42 -5.71 -8.16 3.50
CA ALA A 42 -5.43 -7.00 2.65
C ALA A 42 -6.59 -6.77 1.67
N LYS A 43 -6.72 -5.54 1.23
CA LYS A 43 -7.57 -5.10 0.11
C LYS A 43 -6.72 -4.18 -0.76
N SER A 44 -7.07 -4.05 -2.03
CA SER A 44 -6.53 -2.99 -2.90
C SER A 44 -7.35 -1.72 -2.77
N ASP A 45 -6.80 -0.62 -3.27
CA ASP A 45 -7.53 0.64 -3.42
C ASP A 45 -8.44 0.62 -4.67
N PHE A 46 -7.93 0.09 -5.80
CA PHE A 46 -8.66 0.08 -7.08
C PHE A 46 -8.52 -1.25 -7.84
N TYR A 47 -9.41 -1.45 -8.82
CA TYR A 47 -9.33 -2.52 -9.81
C TYR A 47 -9.55 -1.96 -11.22
N ASP A 48 -8.58 -2.23 -12.09
CA ASP A 48 -8.62 -1.90 -13.51
C ASP A 48 -9.14 -3.10 -14.30
N ARG A 49 -10.32 -2.94 -14.91
CA ARG A 49 -10.96 -4.00 -15.72
C ARG A 49 -10.22 -4.25 -17.02
N SER A 50 -9.58 -3.23 -17.61
CA SER A 50 -8.97 -3.33 -18.92
C SER A 50 -7.78 -4.28 -18.91
N THR A 51 -6.99 -4.22 -17.84
CA THR A 51 -5.80 -5.07 -17.65
C THR A 51 -6.01 -6.21 -16.64
N GLN A 52 -7.21 -6.30 -16.05
CA GLN A 52 -7.56 -7.24 -14.98
C GLN A 52 -6.58 -7.16 -13.79
N THR A 53 -6.27 -5.94 -13.36
CA THR A 53 -5.22 -5.66 -12.37
C THR A 53 -5.77 -4.94 -11.14
N TYR A 54 -5.46 -5.46 -9.96
CA TYR A 54 -5.65 -4.73 -8.72
C TYR A 54 -4.53 -3.70 -8.51
N ILE A 55 -4.89 -2.51 -8.06
CA ILE A 55 -3.98 -1.38 -7.87
C ILE A 55 -3.99 -0.96 -6.41
N GLU A 56 -2.81 -0.92 -5.79
CA GLU A 56 -2.59 -0.24 -4.52
C GLU A 56 -1.91 1.10 -4.82
N LEU A 57 -2.61 2.19 -4.54
CA LEU A 57 -2.13 3.53 -4.77
C LEU A 57 -1.21 3.97 -3.62
N LYS A 58 -0.11 4.63 -3.97
CA LYS A 58 0.82 5.24 -3.02
C LYS A 58 1.19 6.65 -3.46
N SER A 59 0.99 7.61 -2.56
CA SER A 59 1.41 9.01 -2.73
C SER A 59 2.79 9.31 -2.12
N HIS A 60 3.40 8.30 -1.48
CA HIS A 60 4.68 8.40 -0.79
C HIS A 60 5.49 7.13 -1.01
N GLN A 61 6.81 7.23 -0.85
CA GLN A 61 7.69 6.07 -0.87
C GLN A 61 7.26 5.06 0.20
N LEU A 62 7.30 3.77 -0.14
CA LEU A 62 7.09 2.69 0.83
C LEU A 62 8.18 2.70 1.90
N ASN A 63 7.80 2.31 3.12
CA ASN A 63 8.76 2.09 4.20
C ASN A 63 9.28 0.64 4.20
N THR A 64 10.21 0.35 5.10
CA THR A 64 10.92 -0.93 5.19
C THR A 64 10.62 -1.66 6.51
N LYS A 65 9.39 -1.55 7.05
CA LYS A 65 9.00 -2.37 8.22
C LYS A 65 8.75 -3.79 7.75
N GLU A 66 9.56 -4.74 8.19
CA GLU A 66 9.50 -6.11 7.66
C GLU A 66 8.26 -6.87 8.11
N THR A 67 7.87 -6.71 9.38
CA THR A 67 6.74 -7.42 9.97
C THR A 67 5.74 -6.47 10.64
N ARG A 68 4.54 -6.98 10.90
CA ARG A 68 3.53 -6.25 11.67
C ARG A 68 4.03 -5.90 13.05
N THR A 69 4.71 -6.84 13.70
CA THR A 69 5.18 -6.69 15.07
C THR A 69 6.27 -5.63 15.19
N ILE A 70 7.25 -5.59 14.27
CA ILE A 70 8.27 -4.52 14.25
C ILE A 70 7.63 -3.13 14.09
N ALA A 71 6.55 -3.03 13.31
CA ALA A 71 5.81 -1.78 13.19
C ALA A 71 5.07 -1.44 14.51
N LEU A 72 4.45 -2.43 15.15
CA LEU A 72 3.72 -2.28 16.40
C LEU A 72 4.63 -1.88 17.57
N GLU A 73 5.76 -2.56 17.75
CA GLU A 73 6.75 -2.24 18.79
C GLU A 73 7.23 -0.79 18.67
N LYS A 74 7.49 -0.33 17.44
CA LYS A 74 7.88 1.06 17.18
C LYS A 74 6.76 2.05 17.44
N TRP A 75 5.51 1.64 17.20
CA TRP A 75 4.34 2.45 17.54
C TRP A 75 4.17 2.58 19.05
N GLU A 76 4.21 1.46 19.77
CA GLU A 76 4.08 1.40 21.23
C GLU A 76 5.18 2.22 21.92
N ALA A 77 6.43 2.12 21.47
CA ALA A 77 7.52 2.93 22.00
C ALA A 77 7.33 4.45 21.77
N GLN A 78 6.56 4.85 20.77
CA GLN A 78 6.30 6.27 20.47
C GLN A 78 5.09 6.84 21.22
N GLN A 79 4.15 6.00 21.65
CA GLN A 79 2.93 6.41 22.34
C GLN A 79 3.13 7.41 23.47
N PRO A 80 4.12 7.24 24.39
CA PRO A 80 4.31 8.17 25.50
C PRO A 80 4.67 9.59 25.09
N TYR A 81 5.19 9.77 23.87
CA TYR A 81 5.65 11.05 23.35
C TYR A 81 4.61 11.78 22.51
N ILE A 82 3.44 11.17 22.29
CA ILE A 82 2.37 11.75 21.47
C ILE A 82 1.63 12.81 22.27
N THR A 83 1.66 14.02 21.76
CA THR A 83 1.03 15.22 22.31
C THR A 83 0.19 15.90 21.22
N LYS A 84 -0.55 16.94 21.61
CA LYS A 84 -1.30 17.78 20.65
C LYS A 84 -0.39 18.46 19.61
N HIS A 85 0.89 18.63 19.90
CA HIS A 85 1.85 19.35 19.05
C HIS A 85 2.59 18.46 18.05
N ASN A 86 2.57 17.14 18.22
CA ASN A 86 3.28 16.18 17.35
C ASN A 86 2.37 15.00 16.97
N LYS A 87 1.12 15.33 16.59
CA LYS A 87 0.11 14.35 16.13
C LYS A 87 0.58 13.50 14.95
N THR A 88 1.57 13.94 14.18
CA THR A 88 2.18 13.17 13.08
C THR A 88 2.82 11.88 13.57
N LEU A 89 3.23 11.79 14.85
CA LEU A 89 3.68 10.53 15.44
C LEU A 89 2.59 9.46 15.42
N LYS A 90 1.30 9.84 15.43
CA LYS A 90 0.18 8.89 15.26
C LYS A 90 0.21 8.14 13.93
N MET A 91 0.87 8.68 12.90
CA MET A 91 0.99 8.00 11.60
C MET A 91 1.79 6.69 11.69
N CYS A 92 2.54 6.47 12.78
CA CYS A 92 3.26 5.24 13.03
C CYS A 92 2.36 4.02 13.26
N GLU A 93 1.11 4.23 13.70
CA GLU A 93 0.10 3.18 13.89
C GLU A 93 -0.13 2.34 12.63
N ASN A 94 -0.11 2.97 11.46
CA ASN A 94 -0.43 2.34 10.18
C ASN A 94 0.81 2.01 9.34
N GLN A 95 2.01 2.07 9.92
CA GLN A 95 3.25 1.94 9.14
C GLN A 95 3.37 0.62 8.38
N TRP A 96 2.87 -0.49 8.95
CA TRP A 96 2.92 -1.77 8.23
C TRP A 96 2.10 -1.73 6.93
N GLY A 97 1.00 -0.98 6.90
CA GLY A 97 0.18 -0.81 5.70
C GLY A 97 0.94 -0.20 4.51
N HIS A 98 1.96 0.60 4.78
CA HIS A 98 2.77 1.30 3.78
C HIS A 98 4.15 0.65 3.54
N SER A 99 4.34 -0.59 3.97
CA SER A 99 5.65 -1.24 3.83
C SER A 99 5.80 -2.01 2.53
N LEU A 100 6.99 -1.96 1.94
CA LEU A 100 7.30 -2.71 0.72
C LEU A 100 7.17 -4.22 0.92
N TYR A 101 7.52 -4.74 2.10
CA TYR A 101 7.50 -6.17 2.36
C TYR A 101 6.07 -6.70 2.38
N LYS A 102 5.11 -5.93 2.94
CA LYS A 102 3.68 -6.29 2.95
C LYS A 102 3.18 -6.39 1.53
N GLN A 103 3.50 -5.36 0.74
CA GLN A 103 3.03 -5.28 -0.64
C GLN A 103 3.61 -6.41 -1.48
N ALA A 104 4.87 -6.81 -1.24
CA ALA A 104 5.49 -7.95 -1.90
C ALA A 104 4.84 -9.28 -1.51
N ILE A 105 4.56 -9.50 -0.21
CA ILE A 105 3.83 -10.68 0.28
C ILE A 105 2.45 -10.78 -0.37
N VAL A 106 1.71 -9.68 -0.40
CA VAL A 106 0.37 -9.63 -1.02
C VAL A 106 0.46 -9.96 -2.50
N GLN A 107 1.37 -9.32 -3.25
CA GLN A 107 1.56 -9.60 -4.68
C GLN A 107 1.94 -11.04 -4.95
N HIS A 108 2.92 -11.59 -4.25
CA HIS A 108 3.36 -12.98 -4.45
C HIS A 108 2.25 -13.99 -4.12
N THR A 109 1.47 -13.73 -3.08
CA THR A 109 0.35 -14.60 -2.69
C THR A 109 -0.77 -14.57 -3.73
N LEU A 110 -1.14 -13.38 -4.22
CA LEU A 110 -2.15 -13.22 -5.26
C LEU A 110 -1.69 -13.80 -6.61
N ALA A 111 -0.41 -13.65 -6.95
CA ALA A 111 0.15 -14.20 -8.18
C ALA A 111 0.05 -15.73 -8.26
N LYS A 112 0.21 -16.43 -7.12
CA LYS A 112 -0.02 -17.90 -7.04
C LYS A 112 -1.45 -18.30 -7.38
N GLN A 113 -2.40 -17.38 -7.24
CA GLN A 113 -3.82 -17.55 -7.58
C GLN A 113 -4.16 -16.95 -8.95
N LYS A 114 -3.15 -16.56 -9.75
CA LYS A 114 -3.32 -15.87 -11.04
C LYS A 114 -4.04 -14.52 -10.93
N ILE A 115 -4.03 -13.90 -9.75
CA ILE A 115 -4.57 -12.56 -9.53
C ILE A 115 -3.41 -11.57 -9.68
N ARG A 116 -3.56 -10.62 -10.61
CA ARG A 116 -2.56 -9.58 -10.85
C ARG A 116 -2.80 -8.40 -9.91
N MET A 117 -1.74 -7.95 -9.24
CA MET A 117 -1.75 -6.75 -8.40
C MET A 117 -0.46 -5.96 -8.62
N VAL A 118 -0.57 -4.63 -8.67
CA VAL A 118 0.57 -3.72 -8.79
C VAL A 118 0.51 -2.63 -7.73
N VAL A 119 1.67 -2.13 -7.30
CA VAL A 119 1.75 -0.88 -6.54
C VAL A 119 1.90 0.27 -7.54
N LEU A 120 1.01 1.23 -7.48
CA LEU A 120 1.05 2.41 -8.34
C LEU A 120 1.43 3.64 -7.53
N PHE A 121 2.52 4.29 -7.90
CA PHE A 121 2.94 5.54 -7.29
C PHE A 121 2.39 6.72 -8.07
N LYS A 122 1.73 7.65 -7.37
CA LYS A 122 1.30 8.93 -7.95
C LYS A 122 2.49 9.64 -8.60
N ASP A 123 2.28 10.27 -9.75
CA ASP A 123 3.33 11.07 -10.39
C ASP A 123 3.88 12.14 -9.44
N GLY A 124 5.20 12.35 -9.50
CA GLY A 124 5.93 13.22 -8.58
C GLY A 124 6.32 12.60 -7.24
N THR A 125 5.89 11.37 -6.94
CA THR A 125 6.37 10.64 -5.75
C THR A 125 7.88 10.42 -5.84
N LYS A 126 8.62 10.92 -4.85
CA LYS A 126 10.08 10.76 -4.77
C LYS A 126 10.42 9.38 -4.22
N ILE A 127 10.93 8.49 -5.08
CA ILE A 127 11.40 7.16 -4.72
C ILE A 127 12.92 7.11 -4.86
N THR A 128 13.62 6.86 -3.76
CA THR A 128 15.08 6.74 -3.73
C THR A 128 15.58 5.52 -4.50
N THR A 129 16.79 5.57 -5.05
CA THR A 129 17.43 4.42 -5.73
C THR A 129 17.50 3.20 -4.82
N ARG A 130 17.80 3.39 -3.53
CA ARG A 130 17.78 2.31 -2.53
C ARG A 130 16.42 1.64 -2.45
N SER A 131 15.33 2.42 -2.38
CA SER A 131 13.97 1.88 -2.33
C SER A 131 13.61 1.15 -3.63
N LYS A 132 13.97 1.69 -4.81
CA LYS A 132 13.77 0.98 -6.10
C LYS A 132 14.50 -0.36 -6.14
N ASN A 133 15.75 -0.39 -5.68
CA ASN A 133 16.55 -1.62 -5.61
C ASN A 133 15.94 -2.65 -4.65
N LEU A 134 15.46 -2.20 -3.48
CA LEU A 134 14.77 -3.08 -2.53
C LEU A 134 13.46 -3.63 -3.09
N MET A 135 12.64 -2.81 -3.76
CA MET A 135 11.43 -3.29 -4.42
C MET A 135 11.75 -4.34 -5.49
N LYS A 136 12.77 -4.09 -6.32
CA LYS A 136 13.25 -5.06 -7.33
C LYS A 136 13.76 -6.36 -6.71
N LEU A 137 14.56 -6.26 -5.64
CA LEU A 137 15.08 -7.43 -4.92
C LEU A 137 13.96 -8.31 -4.36
N ASN A 138 12.87 -7.69 -3.88
CA ASN A 138 11.71 -8.37 -3.32
C ASN A 138 10.65 -8.76 -4.37
N GLY A 139 10.95 -8.64 -5.67
CA GLY A 139 10.00 -8.99 -6.73
C GLY A 139 8.75 -8.12 -6.79
N LEU A 140 8.74 -6.96 -6.12
CA LEU A 140 7.58 -6.08 -6.11
C LEU A 140 7.43 -5.42 -7.48
N THR A 141 6.27 -5.63 -8.10
CA THR A 141 5.87 -4.98 -9.35
C THR A 141 5.24 -3.63 -9.03
N TRP A 142 5.83 -2.56 -9.56
CA TRP A 142 5.36 -1.21 -9.34
C TRP A 142 5.55 -0.33 -10.58
N PHE A 143 4.73 0.72 -10.66
CA PHE A 143 4.76 1.69 -11.75
C PHE A 143 4.61 3.11 -11.19
N MET A 144 5.08 4.11 -11.95
CA MET A 144 4.55 5.46 -11.82
C MET A 144 3.19 5.52 -12.52
N GLU A 145 2.30 6.38 -12.04
CA GLU A 145 0.97 6.59 -12.62
C GLU A 145 1.01 6.80 -14.14
N SER A 146 1.85 7.73 -14.60
CA SER A 146 2.04 7.98 -16.03
C SER A 146 2.60 6.80 -16.82
N ASP A 147 3.29 5.84 -16.21
CA ASP A 147 3.83 4.67 -16.91
C ASP A 147 2.82 3.53 -17.03
N TYR A 148 1.82 3.48 -16.14
CA TYR A 148 0.80 2.43 -16.13
C TYR A 148 -0.32 2.67 -17.15
N PHE A 149 -0.74 3.93 -17.33
CA PHE A 149 -1.86 4.32 -18.20
C PHE A 149 -1.44 4.78 -19.61
N LYS A 150 -0.20 4.51 -20.02
CA LYS A 150 0.26 4.71 -21.40
C LYS A 150 -0.20 3.56 -22.30
#